data_AF-X0ZD15-F1
#
_entry.id   AF-X0ZD15-F1
#
_cell.length_a   1.000
_cell.length_b   1.000
_cell.length_c   1.000
_cell.angle_alpha   90.00
_cell.angle_beta   90.00
_cell.angle_gamma   90.00
#
_symmetry.space_group_name_H-M   'P 1'
#
loop_
_entity.id
_entity.type
_entity.pdbx_description
1 polymer ?
#
loop_
_entity_poly.entity_id
_entity_poly.type
_entity_poly.pdbx_seq_one_letter_code
_entity_poly.pdbx_strand_id
1 'polypeptide(L)' 'MPAENVMNNIRSEFERTGMTLTELGEGLGYDGPTAKKRAWSLLYRTSDPRISTVIAVAQTLGVKINRLLKQ' A
#
# COMPACT_ATOMS: atom_id res chain seq x y z
N MET A 1 13.51 5.20 10.66
CA MET A 1 12.42 5.81 9.87
C MET A 1 11.17 5.72 10.73
N PRO A 2 10.41 6.79 10.96
CA PRO A 2 9.09 6.63 11.57
C PRO A 2 8.25 5.84 10.57
N ALA A 3 7.87 4.61 10.89
CA ALA A 3 7.05 3.77 10.02
C ALA A 3 5.71 4.44 9.64
N GLU A 4 5.26 5.37 10.49
CA GLU A 4 4.14 6.26 10.25
C GLU A 4 4.29 7.12 8.98
N ASN A 5 5.49 7.65 8.70
CA ASN A 5 5.73 8.42 7.47
C ASN A 5 5.56 7.54 6.22
N VAL A 6 6.01 6.29 6.28
CA VAL A 6 5.86 5.33 5.17
C VAL A 6 4.38 5.01 4.92
N MET A 7 3.62 4.76 5.98
CA MET A 7 2.18 4.49 5.85
C MET A 7 1.41 5.72 5.33
N ASN A 8 1.79 6.93 5.73
CA ASN A 8 1.20 8.17 5.21
C ASN A 8 1.49 8.35 3.71
N ASN A 9 2.72 8.10 3.27
CA ASN A 9 3.08 8.14 1.86
C ASN A 9 2.32 7.08 1.04
N ILE A 10 2.17 5.86 1.58
CA ILE A 10 1.38 4.80 0.94
C ILE A 10 -0.08 5.24 0.74
N ARG A 11 -0.72 5.81 1.78
CA ARG A 11 -2.10 6.29 1.67
C ARG A 11 -2.22 7.43 0.66
N SER A 12 -1.29 8.39 0.69
CA SER A 12 -1.31 9.52 -0.24
C SER A 12 -1.14 9.09 -1.69
N GLU A 13 -0.18 8.20 -1.99
CA GLU A 13 -0.01 7.70 -3.36
C GLU A 13 -1.21 6.83 -3.79
N PHE A 14 -1.76 6.00 -2.89
CA PHE A 14 -2.99 5.25 -3.16
C PHE A 14 -4.15 6.18 -3.57
N GLU A 15 -4.41 7.24 -2.79
CA GLU A 15 -5.44 8.24 -3.11
C GLU A 15 -5.19 8.93 -4.46
N ARG A 16 -3.93 9.23 -4.80
CA ARG A 16 -3.56 9.84 -6.08
C ARG A 16 -3.81 8.94 -7.28
N THR A 17 -3.69 7.62 -7.13
CA THR A 17 -3.94 6.68 -8.23
C THR A 17 -5.44 6.55 -8.56
N GLY A 18 -6.33 6.88 -7.63
CA GLY A 18 -7.77 6.60 -7.76
C GLY A 18 -8.11 5.11 -7.73
N MET A 19 -7.15 4.25 -7.40
CA MET A 19 -7.33 2.80 -7.31
C MET A 19 -8.31 2.43 -6.19
N THR A 20 -9.11 1.39 -6.42
CA THR A 20 -9.98 0.82 -5.40
C THR A 20 -9.21 -0.11 -4.46
N LEU A 21 -9.78 -0.36 -3.27
CA LEU A 21 -9.22 -1.34 -2.34
C LEU A 21 -9.14 -2.75 -2.93
N THR A 22 -10.06 -3.09 -3.85
CA THR A 22 -10.05 -4.41 -4.51
C THR A 22 -8.85 -4.50 -5.45
N GLU A 23 -8.65 -3.52 -6.33
CA GLU A 23 -7.51 -3.48 -7.26
C GLU A 23 -6.16 -3.46 -6.52
N LEU A 24 -6.06 -2.73 -5.41
CA LEU A 24 -4.86 -2.77 -4.56
C LEU A 24 -4.64 -4.17 -4.00
N GLY A 25 -5.69 -4.82 -3.48
CA GLY A 25 -5.58 -6.17 -2.95
C GLY A 25 -5.18 -7.21 -4.00
N GLU A 26 -5.76 -7.11 -5.20
CA GLU A 26 -5.45 -7.97 -6.35
C GLU A 26 -4.01 -7.77 -6.82
N GLY A 27 -3.56 -6.51 -6.91
CA GLY A 27 -2.17 -6.20 -7.24
C GLY A 27 -1.16 -6.64 -6.18
N LEU A 28 -1.60 -6.90 -4.95
CA LEU A 28 -0.81 -7.53 -3.88
C LEU A 28 -0.87 -9.06 -3.91
N GLY A 29 -1.58 -9.66 -4.88
CA GLY A 29 -1.71 -11.11 -5.06
C GLY A 29 -2.81 -11.76 -4.24
N TYR A 30 -3.81 -11.01 -3.79
CA TYR A 30 -4.99 -11.56 -3.10
C TYR A 30 -6.21 -11.56 -4.01
N ASP A 31 -7.03 -12.61 -3.94
CA ASP A 31 -8.20 -12.73 -4.81
C ASP A 31 -9.53 -12.42 -4.11
N GLY A 32 -10.48 -11.91 -4.90
CA GLY A 32 -11.90 -11.81 -4.55
C GLY A 32 -12.17 -11.00 -3.27
N PRO A 33 -13.11 -11.42 -2.41
CA PRO A 33 -13.45 -10.71 -1.17
C PRO A 33 -12.26 -10.50 -0.22
N THR A 34 -11.22 -11.33 -0.34
CA THR A 34 -10.00 -11.25 0.49
C THR A 34 -9.13 -10.06 0.08
N ALA A 35 -9.11 -9.71 -1.21
CA ALA A 35 -8.33 -8.60 -1.76
C ALA A 35 -8.65 -7.28 -1.04
N LYS A 36 -9.92 -6.88 -1.09
CA LYS A 36 -10.42 -5.66 -0.43
C LYS A 36 -10.11 -5.64 1.06
N LYS A 37 -10.32 -6.75 1.76
CA LYS A 37 -10.09 -6.85 3.22
C LYS A 37 -8.62 -6.69 3.57
N ARG A 38 -7.71 -7.30 2.80
CA ARG A 38 -6.26 -7.23 3.02
C ARG A 38 -5.73 -5.82 2.73
N ALA A 39 -6.15 -5.21 1.62
CA ALA A 39 -5.81 -3.82 1.31
C ALA A 39 -6.28 -2.85 2.41
N TRP A 40 -7.53 -3.00 2.87
CA TRP A 40 -8.04 -2.18 3.98
C TRP A 40 -7.23 -2.36 5.27
N SER A 41 -6.90 -3.61 5.62
CA SER A 41 -6.07 -3.90 6.80
C SER A 41 -4.66 -3.32 6.67
N LEU A 42 -4.09 -3.32 5.48
CA LEU A 42 -2.81 -2.66 5.21
C LEU A 42 -2.93 -1.15 5.49
N LEU A 43 -3.86 -0.47 4.83
CA LEU A 43 -3.95 1.00 4.90
C LEU A 43 -4.33 1.52 6.28
N TYR A 44 -5.22 0.85 7.00
CA TYR A 44 -5.84 1.41 8.21
C TYR A 44 -5.52 0.66 9.52
N ARG A 45 -4.89 -0.52 9.44
CA ARG A 45 -4.60 -1.36 10.63
C ARG A 45 -3.13 -1.71 10.77
N THR A 46 -2.30 -1.37 9.80
CA THR A 46 -0.84 -1.62 9.85
C THR A 46 -0.13 -0.32 10.19
N SER A 47 0.64 -0.32 11.27
CA SER A 47 1.48 0.79 11.70
C SER A 47 2.90 0.70 11.14
N ASP A 48 3.42 -0.52 10.98
CA ASP A 48 4.77 -0.79 10.50
C ASP A 48 4.78 -1.90 9.43
N PRO A 49 4.73 -1.54 8.13
CA PRO A 49 4.75 -2.51 7.06
C PRO A 49 6.17 -3.06 6.86
N ARG A 50 6.27 -4.37 6.61
CA ARG A 50 7.55 -4.97 6.19
C ARG A 50 8.01 -4.35 4.87
N ILE A 51 9.33 -4.25 4.66
CA ILE A 51 9.89 -3.69 3.42
C ILE A 51 9.39 -4.40 2.15
N SER A 52 9.16 -5.71 2.23
CA SER A 52 8.58 -6.50 1.13
C SER A 52 7.16 -6.04 0.76
N THR A 53 6.36 -5.65 1.75
CA THR A 53 5.03 -5.08 1.54
C THR A 53 5.12 -3.70 0.89
N VAL A 54 6.07 -2.86 1.32
CA VAL A 54 6.29 -1.53 0.71
C VAL A 54 6.71 -1.68 -0.75
N ILE A 55 7.59 -2.64 -1.07
CA ILE A 55 7.98 -2.96 -2.45
C ILE A 55 6.76 -3.37 -3.29
N ALA A 56 5.95 -4.31 -2.78
CA ALA A 56 4.76 -4.80 -3.47
C ALA A 56 3.78 -3.65 -3.75
N VAL A 57 3.49 -2.81 -2.75
CA VAL A 57 2.63 -1.63 -2.91
C VAL A 57 3.18 -0.67 -3.95
N ALA A 58 4.49 -0.38 -3.94
CA ALA A 58 5.10 0.50 -4.93
C ALA A 58 4.90 -0.03 -6.36
N GLN A 59 5.08 -1.34 -6.55
CA GLN A 59 4.85 -2.01 -7.83
C GLN A 59 3.37 -1.94 -8.24
N THR A 60 2.44 -2.25 -7.33
CA THR A 60 1.00 -2.20 -7.57
C THR A 60 0.53 -0.79 -7.94
N LEU A 61 1.04 0.23 -7.25
CA LEU A 61 0.70 1.64 -7.52
C LEU A 61 1.43 2.22 -8.74
N GLY A 62 2.38 1.48 -9.34
CA GLY A 62 3.18 1.97 -10.47
C GLY A 62 4.15 3.10 -10.11
N VAL A 63 4.59 3.19 -8.85
CA VAL A 63 5.48 4.24 -8.36
C VAL A 63 6.85 3.70 -7.96
N LYS A 64 7.87 4.56 -7.96
CA LYS A 64 9.18 4.20 -7.41
C LYS A 64 9.09 4.07 -5.89
N ILE A 65 9.69 3.03 -5.31
CA ILE A 65 9.70 2.80 -3.85
C ILE A 65 10.20 4.01 -3.04
N ASN A 66 11.13 4.79 -3.58
CA ASN A 66 11.63 5.99 -2.93
C ASN A 66 10.53 7.04 -2.67
N ARG A 67 9.42 7.04 -3.43
CA ARG A 67 8.27 7.89 -3.11
C ARG A 67 7.59 7.49 -1.80
N LEU A 68 7.58 6.20 -1.48
CA LEU A 68 6.98 5.69 -0.25
C LEU A 68 7.91 5.86 0.97
N LEU A 69 9.22 5.94 0.74
CA LEU A 69 10.24 6.08 1.79
C LEU A 69 10.68 7.52 2.06
N LYS A 70 10.20 8.50 1.26
CA LYS A 70 10.56 9.90 1.45
C LYS A 70 10.10 10.42 2.82
N GLN A 71 10.98 11.18 3.47
CA GLN A 71 10.70 11.89 4.72
C GLN A 71 10.37 13.35 4.43
#